data_AF-A0A644T791-F1
#
_entry.id   AF-A0A644T791-F1
#
_cell.length_a   1.000
_cell.length_b   1.000
_cell.length_c   1.000
_cell.angle_alpha   90.00
_cell.angle_beta   90.00
_cell.angle_gamma   90.00
#
_symmetry.space_group_name_H-M   'P 1'
#
loop_
_entity.id
_entity.type
_entity.pdbx_description
1 polymer ?
#
loop_
_entity_poly.entity_id
_entity_poly.type
_entity_poly.pdbx_seq_one_letter_code
_entity_poly.pdbx_strand_id
1 'polypeptide(L)'
;MCGIVGYIGKKDTTKLLLDGLKELEYRGYDSAGIAVLKDDNIDVFKALGKLVNLEEKVNSVPSKDYDLGIGHTRWATHGKPTELNAHPHLGEYSYVVHNGIIENYKELKDELTQKGHKFVSQTDTEVIVHLFENYNNQLNDATKAFQNTVSRLEGAFSILLISKAEPKKIFFYKLGSPLIVARGIEENEVLFASSDAPLIGLANDVVYLEDKVGGVATAFGIEFFSDNHKWSTLPTSKQFAQKDGYRFFMEKEIYEQSSVVSDCMLGRIKDNEILFDEIDKSIIDGINEIKICACGTSYHAGLTSSYLFERISKIKCSVEVASEFRYKEPLLAKDTLFIVISQSGETADTLEALKMAKNAGLKTLVICNVDNSSMTRTADFTILTRAGIEKGVASTKAFSTQTVVLWMLSLYFAKAKNVISNEKLEVELHTLREVPKSLCISDKIHEKTRRLSKRYLHGHGFFFIGRDVFYPLALEGALKLKEISYLHAEGYPAGEMKHGPIALADPELFTIALMPQNLLYDKIKSNVEELSARDSTICAISALNFDLADDFIKINKSEHYMLEFFEMLVVLQLLSMEISIRLGNDVDMPRNLAKSVTVE
;
A
#
# COMPACT_ATOMS: atom_id res chain seq x y z
N MET A 1 -2.05 7.36 2.45
CA MET A 1 -0.94 8.29 2.16
C MET A 1 -1.55 9.53 1.54
N CYS A 2 -1.25 10.74 1.97
CA CYS A 2 -1.73 11.93 1.26
C CYS A 2 -1.04 12.11 -0.11
N GLY A 3 -1.57 12.95 -0.99
CA GLY A 3 -0.94 13.31 -2.27
C GLY A 3 -0.33 14.72 -2.22
N ILE A 4 0.90 14.90 -2.71
CA ILE A 4 1.49 16.23 -2.96
C ILE A 4 1.72 16.39 -4.46
N VAL A 5 1.40 17.58 -4.97
CA VAL A 5 1.85 18.06 -6.29
C VAL A 5 2.36 19.50 -6.18
N GLY A 6 3.29 19.86 -7.07
CA GLY A 6 3.77 21.23 -7.20
C GLY A 6 4.22 21.53 -8.62
N TYR A 7 4.13 22.79 -9.01
CA TYR A 7 4.45 23.24 -10.36
C TYR A 7 5.08 24.63 -10.34
N ILE A 8 6.11 24.83 -11.16
CA ILE A 8 6.66 26.12 -11.55
C ILE A 8 6.75 26.12 -13.08
N GLY A 9 6.14 27.10 -13.74
CA GLY A 9 6.23 27.21 -15.19
C GLY A 9 5.21 28.18 -15.79
N LYS A 10 5.00 28.06 -17.11
CA LYS A 10 4.14 28.99 -17.89
C LYS A 10 2.81 28.39 -18.31
N LYS A 11 2.58 27.09 -18.08
CA LYS A 11 1.29 26.45 -18.40
C LYS A 11 0.24 26.88 -17.39
N ASP A 12 -1.00 26.46 -17.63
CA ASP A 12 -2.09 26.60 -16.66
C ASP A 12 -1.77 25.80 -15.38
N THR A 13 -1.19 26.52 -14.41
CA THR A 13 -0.77 25.98 -13.11
C THR A 13 -1.92 25.28 -12.40
N THR A 14 -3.10 25.87 -12.42
CA THR A 14 -4.27 25.35 -11.73
C THR A 14 -4.72 24.03 -12.32
N LYS A 15 -4.76 23.94 -13.65
CA LYS A 15 -5.09 22.70 -14.35
C LYS A 15 -4.07 21.59 -14.06
N LEU A 16 -2.77 21.90 -14.11
CA LEU A 16 -1.71 20.92 -13.84
C LEU A 16 -1.77 20.37 -12.42
N LEU A 17 -2.05 21.22 -11.43
CA LEU A 17 -2.22 20.79 -10.05
C LEU A 17 -3.46 19.89 -9.91
N LEU A 18 -4.60 20.24 -10.50
CA LEU A 18 -5.81 19.40 -10.47
C LEU A 18 -5.60 18.04 -11.16
N ASP A 19 -5.03 18.03 -12.36
CA ASP A 19 -4.73 16.81 -13.10
C ASP A 19 -3.76 15.91 -12.30
N GLY A 20 -2.75 16.50 -11.66
CA GLY A 20 -1.83 15.78 -10.79
C GLY A 20 -2.50 15.22 -9.52
N LEU A 21 -3.37 15.99 -8.86
CA LEU A 21 -4.11 15.52 -7.69
C LEU A 21 -5.09 14.39 -8.03
N LYS A 22 -5.66 14.39 -9.23
CA LYS A 22 -6.55 13.34 -9.73
C LYS A 22 -5.85 11.99 -9.82
N GLU A 23 -4.58 12.01 -10.25
CA GLU A 23 -3.73 10.82 -10.23
C GLU A 23 -3.36 10.35 -8.80
N LEU A 24 -3.61 11.16 -7.76
CA LEU A 24 -3.30 10.83 -6.36
C LEU A 24 -4.53 10.64 -5.46
N GLU A 25 -5.75 10.80 -5.97
CA GLU A 25 -6.99 10.77 -5.17
C GLU A 25 -7.18 9.43 -4.42
N TYR A 26 -6.75 8.31 -5.02
CA TYR A 26 -6.81 6.99 -4.38
C TYR A 26 -5.94 6.88 -3.11
N ARG A 27 -5.00 7.81 -2.92
CA ARG A 27 -4.14 7.85 -1.73
C ARG A 27 -4.83 8.59 -0.56
N GLY A 28 -5.68 9.58 -0.85
CA GLY A 28 -6.46 10.32 0.15
C GLY A 28 -7.58 11.15 -0.48
N TYR A 29 -8.76 11.12 0.13
CA TYR A 29 -10.00 11.68 -0.43
C TYR A 29 -10.93 12.31 0.63
N ASP A 30 -10.41 12.61 1.83
CA ASP A 30 -11.18 13.28 2.88
C ASP A 30 -11.34 14.79 2.61
N SER A 31 -10.34 15.38 1.97
CA SER A 31 -10.32 16.79 1.53
C SER A 31 -9.18 17.04 0.55
N ALA A 32 -9.25 18.12 -0.22
CA ALA A 32 -8.18 18.53 -1.14
C ALA A 32 -8.07 20.06 -1.21
N GLY A 33 -6.91 20.56 -1.65
CA GLY A 33 -6.74 21.98 -1.91
C GLY A 33 -5.49 22.33 -2.70
N ILE A 34 -5.47 23.54 -3.24
CA ILE A 34 -4.34 24.13 -3.98
C ILE A 34 -4.11 25.58 -3.52
N ALA A 35 -2.86 26.02 -3.59
CA ALA A 35 -2.46 27.41 -3.48
C ALA A 35 -1.61 27.77 -4.69
N VAL A 36 -1.98 28.86 -5.38
CA VAL A 36 -1.38 29.31 -6.63
C VAL A 36 -0.96 30.76 -6.49
N LEU A 37 0.23 31.08 -7.00
CA LEU A 37 0.94 32.33 -6.75
C LEU A 37 1.37 32.98 -8.08
N LYS A 38 1.14 34.30 -8.16
CA LYS A 38 1.71 35.18 -9.19
C LYS A 38 2.05 36.53 -8.56
N ASP A 39 3.29 36.98 -8.73
CA ASP A 39 3.79 38.21 -8.08
C ASP A 39 3.48 38.17 -6.57
N ASP A 40 2.70 39.11 -6.01
CA ASP A 40 2.32 39.12 -4.60
C ASP A 40 0.91 38.55 -4.32
N ASN A 41 0.24 38.02 -5.35
CA ASN A 41 -1.13 37.53 -5.28
C ASN A 41 -1.17 36.01 -5.14
N ILE A 42 -1.71 35.53 -4.01
CA ILE A 42 -1.98 34.11 -3.76
C ILE A 42 -3.48 33.88 -3.72
N ASP A 43 -3.95 32.96 -4.53
CA ASP A 43 -5.31 32.43 -4.44
C ASP A 43 -5.27 31.00 -3.90
N VAL A 44 -6.25 30.66 -3.06
CA VAL A 44 -6.33 29.37 -2.39
C VAL A 44 -7.71 28.78 -2.53
N PHE A 45 -7.74 27.50 -2.89
CA PHE A 45 -8.95 26.73 -3.07
C PHE A 45 -8.86 25.48 -2.20
N LYS A 46 -9.87 25.24 -1.37
CA LYS A 46 -9.97 24.03 -0.53
C LYS A 46 -11.38 23.48 -0.59
N ALA A 47 -11.51 22.16 -0.56
CA ALA A 47 -12.80 21.49 -0.55
C ALA A 47 -12.76 20.24 0.35
N LEU A 48 -13.89 19.95 0.98
CA LEU A 48 -14.11 18.70 1.70
C LEU A 48 -14.54 17.60 0.75
N GLY A 49 -14.16 16.36 1.05
CA GLY A 49 -14.51 15.17 0.27
C GLY A 49 -13.68 14.99 -0.99
N LYS A 50 -14.29 14.35 -1.99
CA LYS A 50 -13.66 13.95 -3.26
C LYS A 50 -13.18 15.17 -4.06
N LEU A 51 -12.17 14.94 -4.91
CA LEU A 51 -11.48 15.99 -5.68
C LEU A 51 -12.41 16.80 -6.59
N VAL A 52 -13.50 16.19 -7.06
CA VAL A 52 -14.53 16.88 -7.87
C VAL A 52 -15.06 18.15 -7.20
N ASN A 53 -15.17 18.17 -5.87
CA ASN A 53 -15.62 19.35 -5.13
C ASN A 53 -14.60 20.50 -5.22
N LEU A 54 -13.30 20.18 -5.29
CA LEU A 54 -12.24 21.16 -5.52
C LEU A 54 -12.25 21.64 -6.98
N GLU A 55 -12.40 20.72 -7.95
CA GLU A 55 -12.51 21.04 -9.38
C GLU A 55 -13.64 22.05 -9.63
N GLU A 56 -14.83 21.83 -9.04
CA GLU A 56 -15.98 22.74 -9.15
C GLU A 56 -15.67 24.15 -8.60
N LYS A 57 -15.04 24.24 -7.42
CA LYS A 57 -14.68 25.53 -6.82
C LYS A 57 -13.67 26.29 -7.68
N VAL A 58 -12.66 25.60 -8.17
CA VAL A 58 -11.63 26.19 -9.02
C VAL A 58 -12.22 26.71 -10.33
N ASN A 59 -13.07 25.91 -10.99
CA ASN A 59 -13.70 26.26 -12.27
C ASN A 59 -14.72 27.40 -12.14
N SER A 60 -15.21 27.68 -10.93
CA SER A 60 -16.12 28.80 -10.66
C SER A 60 -15.44 30.18 -10.68
N VAL A 61 -14.11 30.22 -10.66
CA VAL A 61 -13.30 31.45 -10.69
C VAL A 61 -12.64 31.57 -12.06
N PRO A 62 -12.59 32.78 -12.68
CA PRO A 62 -11.88 32.97 -13.94
C PRO A 62 -10.41 32.52 -13.82
N SER A 63 -9.95 31.73 -14.80
CA SER A 63 -8.55 31.30 -14.84
C SER A 63 -7.64 32.53 -14.86
N LYS A 64 -6.62 32.50 -14.00
CA LYS A 64 -5.56 33.51 -13.95
C LYS A 64 -4.24 32.85 -14.31
N ASP A 65 -3.36 33.62 -14.92
CA ASP A 65 -2.01 33.18 -15.23
C ASP A 65 -1.15 33.16 -13.96
N TYR A 66 -1.07 32.02 -13.27
CA TYR A 66 -0.17 31.82 -12.13
C TYR A 66 1.16 31.21 -12.55
N ASP A 67 2.26 31.65 -11.93
CA ASP A 67 3.62 31.21 -12.28
C ASP A 67 4.03 29.93 -11.53
N LEU A 68 3.49 29.73 -10.32
CA LEU A 68 3.74 28.54 -9.52
C LEU A 68 2.58 28.19 -8.60
N GLY A 69 2.56 26.96 -8.11
CA GLY A 69 1.62 26.54 -7.09
C GLY A 69 1.92 25.17 -6.49
N ILE A 70 1.22 24.88 -5.40
CA ILE A 70 1.29 23.63 -4.64
C ILE A 70 -0.11 23.10 -4.39
N GLY A 71 -0.26 21.78 -4.39
CA GLY A 71 -1.53 21.08 -4.22
C GLY A 71 -1.43 19.87 -3.32
N HIS A 72 -2.55 19.52 -2.70
CA HIS A 72 -2.63 18.40 -1.77
C HIS A 72 -3.96 17.66 -1.80
N THR A 73 -3.91 16.33 -1.70
CA THR A 73 -5.05 15.48 -1.31
C THR A 73 -4.78 14.87 0.06
N ARG A 74 -5.76 14.93 0.96
CA ARG A 74 -5.58 14.63 2.38
C ARG A 74 -6.36 13.38 2.80
N TRP A 75 -5.67 12.53 3.56
CA TRP A 75 -6.24 11.52 4.44
C TRP A 75 -5.96 11.97 5.88
N ALA A 76 -7.00 12.20 6.68
CA ALA A 76 -6.86 12.89 7.96
C ALA A 76 -6.32 11.96 9.06
N THR A 77 -5.08 12.18 9.51
CA THR A 77 -4.51 11.54 10.70
C THR A 77 -4.71 12.37 11.97
N HIS A 78 -4.47 13.69 11.88
CA HIS A 78 -4.69 14.66 12.96
C HIS A 78 -5.79 15.68 12.60
N GLY A 79 -6.76 15.88 13.49
CA GLY A 79 -7.84 16.85 13.29
C GLY A 79 -8.89 16.40 12.27
N LYS A 80 -10.16 16.77 12.53
CA LYS A 80 -11.29 16.32 11.69
C LYS A 80 -11.15 16.80 10.24
N PRO A 81 -11.64 16.04 9.25
CA PRO A 81 -11.80 16.54 7.89
C PRO A 81 -12.67 17.81 7.89
N THR A 82 -12.04 18.97 7.67
CA THR A 82 -12.69 20.28 7.53
C THR A 82 -11.92 21.09 6.50
N GLU A 83 -12.53 22.08 5.85
CA GLU A 83 -11.79 22.96 4.93
C GLU A 83 -10.64 23.70 5.63
N LEU A 84 -10.80 24.00 6.92
CA LEU A 84 -9.76 24.63 7.73
C LEU A 84 -8.53 23.73 7.91
N ASN A 85 -8.75 22.42 8.11
CA ASN A 85 -7.70 21.42 8.26
C ASN A 85 -7.20 20.87 6.92
N ALA A 86 -7.84 21.22 5.79
CA ALA A 86 -7.35 20.84 4.47
C ALA A 86 -6.11 21.66 4.13
N HIS A 87 -5.14 21.03 3.46
CA HIS A 87 -3.95 21.70 2.98
C HIS A 87 -4.28 22.47 1.69
N PRO A 88 -3.48 23.50 1.30
CA PRO A 88 -2.28 24.03 1.97
C PRO A 88 -2.58 24.85 3.24
N HIS A 89 -1.76 24.75 4.28
CA HIS A 89 -1.90 25.57 5.50
C HIS A 89 -1.30 26.97 5.29
N LEU A 90 -1.96 27.97 5.88
CA LEU A 90 -1.66 29.40 5.73
C LEU A 90 -0.89 29.92 6.96
N GLY A 91 0.20 30.66 6.72
CA GLY A 91 0.83 31.54 7.71
C GLY A 91 0.26 32.97 7.62
N GLU A 92 1.10 34.00 7.71
CA GLU A 92 0.71 35.37 7.40
C GLU A 92 0.82 35.66 5.90
N TYR A 93 1.85 35.11 5.25
CA TYR A 93 2.16 35.37 3.84
C TYR A 93 2.72 34.14 3.11
N SER A 94 2.73 32.98 3.75
CA SER A 94 3.28 31.73 3.21
C SER A 94 2.26 30.60 3.27
N TYR A 95 2.44 29.58 2.42
CA TYR A 95 1.59 28.40 2.38
C TYR A 95 2.41 27.13 2.29
N VAL A 96 1.94 26.08 2.95
CA VAL A 96 2.65 24.79 3.01
C VAL A 96 1.71 23.61 2.75
N VAL A 97 2.18 22.66 1.96
CA VAL A 97 1.61 21.30 1.87
C VAL A 97 2.59 20.31 2.49
N HIS A 98 2.04 19.31 3.15
CA HIS A 98 2.79 18.37 3.96
C HIS A 98 2.20 16.97 3.84
N ASN A 99 3.05 15.97 3.64
CA ASN A 99 2.72 14.56 3.76
C ASN A 99 3.59 13.99 4.86
N GLY A 100 3.01 13.52 5.95
CA GLY A 100 3.82 13.12 7.09
C GLY A 100 3.13 13.34 8.41
N ILE A 101 3.94 13.20 9.46
CA ILE A 101 3.63 13.65 10.81
C ILE A 101 4.83 14.45 11.33
N ILE A 102 4.54 15.61 11.94
CA ILE A 102 5.49 16.36 12.74
C ILE A 102 5.30 15.97 14.20
N GLU A 103 6.19 15.16 14.76
CA GLU A 103 6.05 14.58 16.10
C GLU A 103 6.19 15.62 17.21
N ASN A 104 7.10 16.58 17.04
CA ASN A 104 7.35 17.65 18.01
C ASN A 104 6.46 18.90 17.81
N TYR A 105 5.33 18.78 17.09
CA TYR A 105 4.48 19.92 16.75
C TYR A 105 3.93 20.67 17.98
N LYS A 106 3.65 19.97 19.09
CA LYS A 106 3.12 20.60 20.32
C LYS A 106 4.12 21.57 20.93
N GLU A 107 5.38 21.14 21.05
CA GLU A 107 6.47 21.98 21.58
C GLU A 107 6.66 23.22 20.72
N LEU A 108 6.72 23.04 19.39
CA LEU A 108 6.87 24.14 18.44
C LEU A 108 5.68 25.10 18.48
N LYS A 109 4.46 24.57 18.59
CA LYS A 109 3.22 25.36 18.69
C LYS A 109 3.20 26.21 19.96
N ASP A 110 3.59 25.64 21.10
CA ASP A 110 3.63 26.36 22.38
C ASP A 110 4.68 27.49 22.34
N GLU A 111 5.88 27.21 21.81
CA GLU A 111 6.93 28.22 21.62
C GLU A 111 6.46 29.38 20.73
N LEU A 112 5.87 29.08 19.57
CA LEU A 112 5.40 30.09 18.61
C LEU A 112 4.20 30.88 19.16
N THR A 113 3.32 30.23 19.92
CA THR A 113 2.20 30.90 20.59
C THR A 113 2.71 31.92 21.62
N GLN A 114 3.75 31.57 22.39
CA GLN A 114 4.40 32.51 23.33
C GLN A 114 5.04 33.71 22.60
N LYS A 115 5.49 33.51 21.36
CA LYS A 115 5.99 34.57 20.47
C LYS A 115 4.88 35.37 19.77
N GLY A 116 3.61 35.05 20.02
CA GLY A 116 2.44 35.80 19.52
C GLY A 116 1.80 35.26 18.24
N HIS A 117 2.27 34.11 17.72
CA HIS A 117 1.64 33.47 16.56
C HIS A 117 0.26 32.93 16.93
N LYS A 118 -0.70 33.03 15.99
CA LYS A 118 -2.08 32.55 16.17
C LYS A 118 -2.34 31.36 15.26
N PHE A 119 -2.59 30.21 15.88
CA PHE A 119 -2.95 28.98 15.19
C PHE A 119 -4.47 28.88 15.06
N VAL A 120 -4.95 28.51 13.88
CA VAL A 120 -6.38 28.33 13.59
C VAL A 120 -6.77 26.88 13.37
N SER A 121 -5.82 26.01 13.02
CA SER A 121 -6.08 24.61 12.71
C SER A 121 -5.75 23.66 13.87
N GLN A 122 -6.19 22.41 13.70
CA GLN A 122 -5.90 21.30 14.61
C GLN A 122 -4.80 20.39 14.08
N THR A 123 -4.14 20.76 12.98
CA THR A 123 -3.13 19.94 12.33
C THR A 123 -1.75 20.25 12.89
N ASP A 124 -0.88 19.25 12.81
CA ASP A 124 0.55 19.36 13.04
C ASP A 124 1.22 20.23 11.96
N THR A 125 0.73 20.20 10.72
CA THR A 125 1.27 20.93 9.56
C THR A 125 1.40 22.45 9.77
N GLU A 126 0.47 23.09 10.47
CA GLU A 126 0.44 24.56 10.62
C GLU A 126 1.68 25.13 11.32
N VAL A 127 2.37 24.32 12.15
CA VAL A 127 3.61 24.77 12.82
C VAL A 127 4.74 25.05 11.83
N ILE A 128 4.74 24.38 10.67
CA ILE A 128 5.81 24.50 9.66
C ILE A 128 5.84 25.91 9.10
N VAL A 129 4.66 26.44 8.72
CA VAL A 129 4.56 27.75 8.07
C VAL A 129 4.84 28.89 9.05
N HIS A 130 4.35 28.78 10.29
CA HIS A 130 4.65 29.77 11.32
C HIS A 130 6.11 29.76 11.75
N LEU A 131 6.75 28.59 11.82
CA LEU A 131 8.17 28.48 12.16
C LEU A 131 9.04 29.11 11.05
N PHE A 132 8.71 28.86 9.79
CA PHE A 132 9.34 29.50 8.63
C PHE A 132 9.25 31.01 8.69
N GLU A 133 8.05 31.56 8.89
CA GLU A 133 7.85 33.02 8.93
C GLU A 133 8.55 33.65 10.13
N ASN A 134 8.53 32.99 11.30
CA ASN A 134 9.28 33.45 12.47
C ASN A 134 10.77 33.60 12.15
N TYR A 135 11.39 32.62 11.48
CA TYR A 135 12.80 32.74 11.09
C TYR A 135 13.01 33.78 9.98
N ASN A 136 12.14 33.82 8.98
CA ASN A 136 12.28 34.74 7.86
C ASN A 136 12.17 36.20 8.30
N ASN A 137 11.25 36.52 9.21
CA ASN A 137 11.10 37.87 9.77
C ASN A 137 12.32 38.32 10.59
N GLN A 138 13.14 37.39 11.09
CA GLN A 138 14.36 37.71 11.84
C GLN A 138 15.59 37.80 10.92
N LEU A 139 15.70 36.89 9.95
CA LEU A 139 16.89 36.74 9.12
C LEU A 139 16.84 37.56 7.83
N ASN A 140 15.63 37.86 7.34
CA ASN A 140 15.37 38.41 6.00
C ASN A 140 16.08 37.59 4.89
N ASP A 141 16.12 36.27 5.06
CA ASP A 141 16.72 35.29 4.17
C ASP A 141 15.87 34.02 4.20
N ALA A 142 14.96 33.90 3.23
CA ALA A 142 13.98 32.83 3.19
C ALA A 142 14.63 31.45 3.04
N THR A 143 15.75 31.34 2.32
CA THR A 143 16.46 30.07 2.16
C THR A 143 17.01 29.60 3.49
N LYS A 144 17.71 30.48 4.24
CA LYS A 144 18.18 30.14 5.60
C LYS A 144 17.03 29.90 6.58
N ALA A 145 15.95 30.66 6.46
CA ALA A 145 14.76 30.46 7.29
C ALA A 145 14.14 29.07 7.08
N PHE A 146 14.05 28.61 5.83
CA PHE A 146 13.57 27.27 5.51
C PHE A 146 14.53 26.18 6.01
N GLN A 147 15.85 26.35 5.85
CA GLN A 147 16.86 25.43 6.41
C GLN A 147 16.74 25.30 7.93
N ASN A 148 16.61 26.43 8.64
CA ASN A 148 16.42 26.43 10.09
C ASN A 148 15.09 25.77 10.49
N THR A 149 14.04 25.99 9.71
CA THR A 149 12.73 25.37 9.93
C THR A 149 12.83 23.86 9.87
N VAL A 150 13.32 23.30 8.76
CA VAL A 150 13.38 21.84 8.58
C VAL A 150 14.37 21.16 9.54
N SER A 151 15.37 21.88 10.04
CA SER A 151 16.32 21.36 11.05
C SER A 151 15.70 21.13 12.43
N ARG A 152 14.56 21.78 12.71
CA ARG A 152 13.84 21.68 13.99
C ARG A 152 12.64 20.75 13.96
N LEU A 153 12.24 20.27 12.80
CA LEU A 153 11.11 19.37 12.66
C LEU A 153 11.55 17.94 12.96
N GLU A 154 10.79 17.24 13.81
CA GLU A 154 10.98 15.81 14.11
C GLU A 154 9.81 15.00 13.54
N GLY A 155 10.07 13.75 13.18
CA GLY A 155 9.10 12.83 12.58
C GLY A 155 9.44 12.44 11.15
N ALA A 156 8.42 12.07 10.38
CA ALA A 156 8.52 11.62 8.99
C ALA A 156 7.60 12.45 8.11
N PHE A 157 8.17 13.30 7.25
CA PHE A 157 7.46 14.27 6.43
C PHE A 157 8.11 14.59 5.08
N SER A 158 7.29 15.05 4.15
CA SER A 158 7.71 15.77 2.95
C SER A 158 6.91 17.05 2.79
N ILE A 159 7.58 18.12 2.36
CA ILE A 159 7.06 19.48 2.40
C ILE A 159 7.27 20.15 1.04
N LEU A 160 6.24 20.88 0.58
CA LEU A 160 6.42 22.00 -0.36
C LEU A 160 5.89 23.28 0.29
N LEU A 161 6.65 24.36 0.20
CA LEU A 161 6.30 25.67 0.75
C LEU A 161 6.47 26.77 -0.31
N ILE A 162 5.49 27.67 -0.36
CA ILE A 162 5.51 28.89 -1.19
C ILE A 162 5.30 30.12 -0.31
N SER A 163 5.83 31.28 -0.70
CA SER A 163 5.76 32.49 0.11
C SER A 163 5.75 33.76 -0.74
N LYS A 164 4.99 34.77 -0.30
CA LYS A 164 5.06 36.12 -0.91
C LYS A 164 6.42 36.78 -0.70
N ALA A 165 7.19 36.39 0.32
CA ALA A 165 8.54 36.90 0.52
C ALA A 165 9.49 36.50 -0.63
N GLU A 166 9.18 35.42 -1.34
CA GLU A 166 9.98 34.86 -2.43
C GLU A 166 9.05 34.31 -3.53
N PRO A 167 8.41 35.18 -4.32
CA PRO A 167 7.24 34.82 -5.12
C PRO A 167 7.53 33.92 -6.33
N LYS A 168 8.80 33.59 -6.56
CA LYS A 168 9.29 32.78 -7.70
C LYS A 168 9.93 31.46 -7.25
N LYS A 169 9.81 31.11 -5.96
CA LYS A 169 10.47 29.94 -5.37
C LYS A 169 9.46 28.96 -4.78
N ILE A 170 9.72 27.67 -4.98
CA ILE A 170 9.16 26.59 -4.16
C ILE A 170 10.29 26.02 -3.31
N PHE A 171 10.09 26.01 -2.00
CA PHE A 171 10.96 25.33 -1.04
C PHE A 171 10.48 23.90 -0.85
N PHE A 172 11.39 22.94 -0.82
CA PHE A 172 11.04 21.53 -0.68
C PHE A 172 12.00 20.78 0.23
N TYR A 173 11.50 19.78 0.94
CA TYR A 173 12.32 18.93 1.81
C TYR A 173 11.66 17.57 2.04
N LYS A 174 12.49 16.53 2.23
CA LYS A 174 12.04 15.18 2.56
C LYS A 174 12.79 14.60 3.75
N LEU A 175 12.04 13.96 4.64
CA LEU A 175 12.50 13.05 5.68
C LEU A 175 11.44 11.95 5.86
N GLY A 176 11.65 10.72 5.39
CA GLY A 176 10.75 9.60 5.61
C GLY A 176 9.56 9.47 4.63
N SER A 177 8.89 10.56 4.26
CA SER A 177 7.75 10.52 3.32
C SER A 177 8.19 10.79 1.86
N PRO A 178 7.69 10.06 0.85
CA PRO A 178 8.13 10.25 -0.55
C PRO A 178 7.90 11.66 -1.10
N LEU A 179 8.87 12.14 -1.87
CA LEU A 179 8.80 13.36 -2.66
C LEU A 179 9.79 13.25 -3.82
N ILE A 180 9.33 13.67 -5.00
CA ILE A 180 10.06 13.63 -6.26
C ILE A 180 10.10 15.06 -6.78
N VAL A 181 11.27 15.48 -7.29
CA VAL A 181 11.42 16.71 -8.05
C VAL A 181 11.86 16.37 -9.47
N ALA A 182 11.27 17.05 -10.46
CA ALA A 182 11.50 16.78 -11.87
C ALA A 182 11.72 18.07 -12.64
N ARG A 183 12.54 17.98 -13.70
CA ARG A 183 12.60 19.02 -14.74
C ARG A 183 11.54 18.69 -15.78
N GLY A 184 10.69 19.67 -16.08
CA GLY A 184 9.68 19.52 -17.11
C GLY A 184 10.30 19.35 -18.49
N ILE A 185 9.52 18.80 -19.42
CA ILE A 185 9.89 18.69 -20.84
C ILE A 185 9.98 20.09 -21.47
N GLU A 186 9.16 21.03 -20.99
CA GLU A 186 9.22 22.42 -21.46
C GLU A 186 10.36 23.20 -20.78
N GLU A 187 10.86 24.21 -21.48
CA GLU A 187 11.85 25.11 -20.90
C GLU A 187 11.27 25.89 -19.71
N ASN A 188 12.10 26.03 -18.68
CA ASN A 188 11.79 26.73 -17.44
C ASN A 188 10.63 26.12 -16.64
N GLU A 189 10.56 24.80 -16.61
CA GLU A 189 9.51 24.03 -15.93
C GLU A 189 10.10 23.13 -14.84
N VAL A 190 9.55 23.21 -13.62
CA VAL A 190 9.89 22.32 -12.50
C VAL A 190 8.60 21.74 -11.92
N LEU A 191 8.60 20.43 -11.70
CA LEU A 191 7.45 19.67 -11.21
C LEU A 191 7.80 18.94 -9.92
N PHE A 192 6.81 18.76 -9.06
CA PHE A 192 6.92 18.01 -7.82
C PHE A 192 5.76 17.04 -7.67
N ALA A 193 6.02 15.85 -7.14
CA ALA A 193 4.97 14.90 -6.80
C ALA A 193 5.40 13.94 -5.69
N SER A 194 4.42 13.41 -4.94
CA SER A 194 4.65 12.31 -3.99
C SER A 194 4.61 10.91 -4.63
N SER A 195 4.46 10.81 -5.95
CA SER A 195 4.62 9.57 -6.74
C SER A 195 4.85 9.89 -8.22
N ASP A 196 5.16 8.89 -9.04
CA ASP A 196 5.50 9.10 -10.45
C ASP A 196 4.31 9.53 -11.31
N ALA A 197 3.11 9.04 -11.01
CA ALA A 197 1.95 9.14 -11.90
C ALA A 197 1.61 10.59 -12.36
N PRO A 198 1.67 11.61 -11.48
CA PRO A 198 1.49 13.01 -11.88
C PRO A 198 2.58 13.55 -12.83
N LEU A 199 3.79 12.98 -12.82
CA LEU A 199 4.97 13.49 -13.54
C LEU A 199 5.14 12.87 -14.93
N ILE A 200 4.63 11.65 -15.15
CA ILE A 200 4.84 10.93 -16.41
C ILE A 200 4.27 11.75 -17.58
N GLY A 201 5.02 11.84 -18.67
CA GLY A 201 4.64 12.64 -19.84
C GLY A 201 4.78 14.15 -19.65
N LEU A 202 5.17 14.61 -18.47
CA LEU A 202 5.53 16.00 -18.19
C LEU A 202 7.03 16.17 -17.94
N ALA A 203 7.75 15.10 -17.59
CA ALA A 203 9.19 15.08 -17.35
C ALA A 203 9.84 13.80 -17.91
N ASN A 204 11.14 13.86 -18.22
CA ASN A 204 11.93 12.69 -18.65
C ASN A 204 12.81 12.15 -17.52
N ASP A 205 13.39 13.05 -16.71
CA ASP A 205 14.29 12.70 -15.63
C ASP A 205 13.80 13.33 -14.33
N VAL A 206 13.98 12.60 -13.23
CA VAL A 206 13.53 12.96 -11.90
C VAL A 206 14.62 12.70 -10.87
N VAL A 207 14.51 13.37 -9.73
CA VAL A 207 15.25 13.05 -8.52
C VAL A 207 14.25 12.51 -7.50
N TYR A 208 14.36 11.23 -7.18
CA TYR A 208 13.73 10.64 -6.01
C TYR A 208 14.50 11.12 -4.78
N LEU A 209 13.88 11.97 -3.96
CA LEU A 209 14.61 12.57 -2.84
C LEU A 209 14.96 11.50 -1.80
N GLU A 210 16.21 11.53 -1.34
CA GLU A 210 16.63 10.75 -0.18
C GLU A 210 16.27 11.50 1.12
N ASP A 211 16.33 10.79 2.25
CA ASP A 211 16.06 11.41 3.53
C ASP A 211 17.06 12.51 3.85
N LYS A 212 16.56 13.62 4.41
CA LYS A 212 17.31 14.85 4.72
C LYS A 212 17.82 15.60 3.47
N VAL A 213 17.20 15.34 2.31
CA VAL A 213 17.46 16.09 1.07
C VAL A 213 16.33 17.07 0.83
N GLY A 214 16.69 18.31 0.51
CA GLY A 214 15.76 19.37 0.14
C GLY A 214 16.47 20.49 -0.61
N GLY A 215 15.75 21.56 -0.88
CA GLY A 215 16.27 22.65 -1.69
C GLY A 215 15.25 23.72 -2.00
N VAL A 216 15.62 24.52 -3.00
CA VAL A 216 14.83 25.61 -3.57
C VAL A 216 14.75 25.41 -5.07
N ALA A 217 13.56 25.46 -5.63
CA ALA A 217 13.35 25.47 -7.07
C ALA A 217 12.83 26.82 -7.55
N THR A 218 13.29 27.20 -8.73
CA THR A 218 12.76 28.29 -9.53
C THR A 218 12.49 27.77 -10.94
N ALA A 219 11.86 28.59 -11.79
CA ALA A 219 11.71 28.25 -13.20
C ALA A 219 13.07 27.98 -13.88
N PHE A 220 14.17 28.59 -13.40
CA PHE A 220 15.48 28.51 -14.04
C PHE A 220 16.36 27.37 -13.53
N GLY A 221 15.97 26.68 -12.45
CA GLY A 221 16.81 25.64 -11.88
C GLY A 221 16.40 25.22 -10.47
N ILE A 222 17.07 24.16 -10.01
CA ILE A 222 16.87 23.53 -8.71
C ILE A 222 18.20 23.60 -7.96
N GLU A 223 18.20 24.23 -6.80
CA GLU A 223 19.33 24.30 -5.87
C GLU A 223 19.07 23.35 -4.71
N PHE A 224 19.88 22.30 -4.58
CA PHE A 224 19.79 21.37 -3.46
C PHE A 224 20.66 21.85 -2.30
N PHE A 225 20.22 21.64 -1.07
CA PHE A 225 21.01 21.93 0.14
C PHE A 225 22.14 20.92 0.38
N SER A 226 22.17 19.82 -0.39
CA SER A 226 23.20 18.79 -0.32
C SER A 226 23.45 18.17 -1.69
N ASP A 227 24.66 17.67 -1.91
CA ASP A 227 25.04 16.95 -3.13
C ASP A 227 24.52 15.50 -3.18
N ASN A 228 23.82 15.04 -2.15
CA ASN A 228 23.31 13.67 -2.05
C ASN A 228 22.01 13.48 -2.86
N HIS A 229 22.09 13.65 -4.18
CA HIS A 229 20.95 13.45 -5.08
C HIS A 229 21.39 12.80 -6.38
N LYS A 230 20.50 12.01 -6.99
CA LYS A 230 20.76 11.32 -8.26
C LYS A 230 19.58 11.47 -9.21
N TRP A 231 19.86 11.95 -10.42
CA TRP A 231 18.90 11.95 -11.51
C TRP A 231 18.69 10.54 -12.04
N SER A 232 17.43 10.19 -12.23
CA SER A 232 16.97 8.90 -12.71
C SER A 232 15.91 9.11 -13.78
N THR A 233 15.88 8.25 -14.80
CA THR A 233 14.89 8.34 -15.87
C THR A 233 13.51 7.95 -15.34
N LEU A 234 12.51 8.76 -15.65
CA LEU A 234 11.11 8.51 -15.34
C LEU A 234 10.55 7.43 -16.27
N PRO A 235 9.68 6.54 -15.80
CA PRO A 235 8.96 5.64 -16.69
C PRO A 235 8.21 6.42 -17.78
N THR A 236 8.30 5.96 -19.03
CA THR A 236 7.74 6.67 -20.20
C THR A 236 6.26 6.41 -20.42
N SER A 237 5.73 5.29 -19.89
CA SER A 237 4.32 4.95 -20.01
C SER A 237 3.59 5.26 -18.72
N LYS A 238 2.52 6.07 -18.82
CA LYS A 238 1.49 6.08 -17.78
C LYS A 238 0.81 4.73 -17.86
N GLN A 239 1.13 3.82 -16.95
CA GLN A 239 0.17 2.77 -16.64
C GLN A 239 -1.04 3.48 -16.03
N PHE A 240 -2.07 3.70 -16.84
CA PHE A 240 -3.34 4.15 -16.30
C PHE A 240 -4.13 2.90 -15.96
N ALA A 241 -4.40 2.69 -14.67
CA ALA A 241 -5.52 1.83 -14.33
C ALA A 241 -6.80 2.60 -14.70
N GLN A 242 -7.41 2.22 -15.82
CA GLN A 242 -8.80 2.51 -16.16
C GLN A 242 -9.68 1.36 -15.67
N LYS A 243 -10.98 1.61 -15.54
CA LYS A 243 -11.93 0.57 -15.13
C LYS A 243 -12.24 -0.42 -16.25
N ASP A 244 -11.93 -0.13 -17.52
CA ASP A 244 -12.05 -1.04 -18.67
C ASP A 244 -13.39 -1.80 -18.74
N GLY A 245 -14.50 -1.11 -18.44
CA GLY A 245 -15.85 -1.68 -18.45
C GLY A 245 -16.30 -2.34 -17.14
N TYR A 246 -15.41 -2.50 -16.16
CA TYR A 246 -15.77 -2.95 -14.81
C TYR A 246 -16.42 -1.82 -13.98
N ARG A 247 -17.19 -2.18 -12.96
CA ARG A 247 -17.88 -1.21 -12.09
C ARG A 247 -16.89 -0.52 -11.15
N PHE A 248 -15.91 -1.28 -10.67
CA PHE A 248 -14.94 -0.91 -9.65
C PHE A 248 -13.52 -1.30 -10.08
N PHE A 249 -12.51 -0.57 -9.59
CA PHE A 249 -11.12 -0.98 -9.73
C PHE A 249 -10.87 -2.30 -9.01
N MET A 250 -11.42 -2.48 -7.80
CA MET A 250 -11.29 -3.75 -7.08
C MET A 250 -11.84 -4.93 -7.90
N GLU A 251 -13.00 -4.76 -8.55
CA GLU A 251 -13.58 -5.80 -9.43
C GLU A 251 -12.63 -6.13 -10.57
N LYS A 252 -12.15 -5.11 -11.29
CA LYS A 252 -11.16 -5.29 -12.35
C LYS A 252 -9.92 -6.04 -11.88
N GLU A 253 -9.35 -5.61 -10.76
CA GLU A 253 -8.11 -6.15 -10.21
C GLU A 253 -8.26 -7.59 -9.75
N ILE A 254 -9.45 -8.00 -9.28
CA ILE A 254 -9.78 -9.40 -9.00
C ILE A 254 -9.76 -10.23 -10.28
N TYR A 255 -10.34 -9.71 -11.37
CA TYR A 255 -10.37 -10.36 -12.70
C TYR A 255 -9.00 -10.41 -13.39
N GLU A 256 -8.15 -9.41 -13.19
CA GLU A 256 -6.81 -9.32 -13.79
C GLU A 256 -5.81 -10.32 -13.22
N GLN A 257 -6.09 -10.96 -12.06
CA GLN A 257 -5.11 -11.81 -11.36
C GLN A 257 -4.54 -12.93 -12.23
N SER A 258 -5.32 -13.52 -13.13
CA SER A 258 -4.85 -14.57 -14.03
C SER A 258 -3.72 -14.11 -14.95
N SER A 259 -3.91 -12.99 -15.66
CA SER A 259 -2.90 -12.43 -16.54
C SER A 259 -1.73 -11.87 -15.74
N VAL A 260 -2.01 -11.17 -14.65
CA VAL A 260 -0.99 -10.54 -13.81
C VAL A 260 -0.06 -11.56 -13.15
N VAL A 261 -0.58 -12.70 -12.68
CA VAL A 261 0.26 -13.78 -12.16
C VAL A 261 1.06 -14.45 -13.28
N SER A 262 0.52 -14.56 -14.49
CA SER A 262 1.28 -15.02 -15.65
C SER A 262 2.48 -14.13 -15.94
N ASP A 263 2.29 -12.81 -15.94
CA ASP A 263 3.34 -11.81 -16.15
C ASP A 263 4.37 -11.82 -15.02
N CYS A 264 3.93 -12.03 -13.78
CA CYS A 264 4.80 -12.17 -12.61
C CYS A 264 5.77 -13.37 -12.73
N MET A 265 5.33 -14.45 -13.38
CA MET A 265 6.12 -15.68 -13.59
C MET A 265 6.97 -15.63 -14.87
N LEU A 266 6.65 -14.73 -15.80
CA LEU A 266 7.31 -14.65 -17.09
C LEU A 266 8.82 -14.39 -16.94
N GLY A 267 9.62 -15.26 -17.57
CA GLY A 267 11.08 -15.24 -17.48
C GLY A 267 11.67 -15.85 -16.22
N ARG A 268 10.85 -16.15 -15.19
CA ARG A 268 11.30 -16.73 -13.91
C ARG A 268 11.17 -18.23 -13.84
N ILE A 269 10.20 -18.81 -14.55
CA ILE A 269 9.99 -20.27 -14.58
C ILE A 269 10.64 -20.84 -15.84
N LYS A 270 11.69 -21.66 -15.67
CA LYS A 270 12.27 -22.51 -16.70
C LYS A 270 11.83 -23.96 -16.52
N ASP A 271 12.18 -24.83 -17.47
CA ASP A 271 11.77 -26.24 -17.47
C ASP A 271 12.10 -26.93 -16.14
N ASN A 272 13.32 -26.76 -15.62
CA ASN A 272 13.83 -27.47 -14.44
C ASN A 272 14.28 -26.55 -13.29
N GLU A 273 13.90 -25.26 -13.29
CA GLU A 273 14.22 -24.31 -12.22
C GLU A 273 13.42 -23.02 -12.22
N ILE A 274 13.48 -22.37 -11.06
CA ILE A 274 13.18 -20.95 -10.91
C ILE A 274 14.47 -20.15 -11.10
N LEU A 275 14.39 -19.03 -11.81
CA LEU A 275 15.44 -18.03 -11.90
C LEU A 275 14.90 -16.68 -11.46
N PHE A 276 15.75 -15.95 -10.75
CA PHE A 276 15.60 -14.55 -10.47
C PHE A 276 16.87 -13.87 -10.99
N ASP A 277 16.74 -12.90 -11.88
CA ASP A 277 17.88 -12.14 -12.39
C ASP A 277 18.42 -11.20 -11.31
N GLU A 278 17.59 -10.88 -10.32
CA GLU A 278 17.84 -9.92 -9.27
C GLU A 278 18.67 -10.50 -8.10
N ILE A 279 18.79 -11.83 -8.00
CA ILE A 279 19.48 -12.52 -6.90
C ILE A 279 20.30 -13.73 -7.40
N ASP A 280 21.38 -14.04 -6.69
CA ASP A 280 22.15 -15.27 -6.89
C ASP A 280 22.21 -16.11 -5.61
N LYS A 281 22.88 -17.28 -5.68
CA LYS A 281 22.97 -18.24 -4.57
C LYS A 281 23.57 -17.63 -3.30
N SER A 282 24.37 -16.56 -3.41
CA SER A 282 25.00 -15.90 -2.28
C SER A 282 23.98 -15.31 -1.30
N ILE A 283 22.74 -15.05 -1.73
CA ILE A 283 21.69 -14.54 -0.84
C ILE A 283 21.42 -15.47 0.36
N ILE A 284 21.58 -16.79 0.18
CA ILE A 284 21.38 -17.79 1.23
C ILE A 284 22.68 -18.32 1.84
N ASP A 285 23.84 -17.83 1.42
CA ASP A 285 25.12 -18.25 2.00
C ASP A 285 25.19 -17.84 3.47
N GLY A 286 25.42 -18.84 4.33
CA GLY A 286 25.46 -18.67 5.78
C GLY A 286 24.09 -18.40 6.43
N ILE A 287 22.97 -18.56 5.69
CA ILE A 287 21.62 -18.30 6.20
C ILE A 287 20.97 -19.60 6.69
N ASN A 288 20.54 -19.56 7.96
CA ASN A 288 19.84 -20.66 8.65
C ASN A 288 18.37 -20.34 8.93
N GLU A 289 18.01 -19.05 8.98
CA GLU A 289 16.67 -18.59 9.28
C GLU A 289 16.22 -17.51 8.28
N ILE A 290 14.94 -17.54 7.94
CA ILE A 290 14.25 -16.46 7.26
C ILE A 290 13.35 -15.77 8.28
N LYS A 291 13.43 -14.44 8.34
CA LYS A 291 12.48 -13.62 9.09
C LYS A 291 11.75 -12.70 8.13
N ILE A 292 10.43 -12.81 8.09
CA ILE A 292 9.56 -12.00 7.24
C ILE A 292 8.88 -10.92 8.10
N CYS A 293 8.91 -9.66 7.66
CA CYS A 293 8.17 -8.56 8.27
C CYS A 293 7.29 -7.86 7.24
N ALA A 294 6.01 -7.68 7.56
CA ALA A 294 5.04 -7.00 6.71
C ALA A 294 3.82 -6.53 7.52
N CYS A 295 2.88 -5.85 6.87
CA CYS A 295 1.61 -5.41 7.45
C CYS A 295 0.41 -5.89 6.61
N GLY A 296 -0.74 -6.11 7.26
CA GLY A 296 -2.02 -6.41 6.61
C GLY A 296 -1.99 -7.60 5.64
N THR A 297 -2.56 -7.43 4.45
CA THR A 297 -2.57 -8.47 3.40
C THR A 297 -1.18 -9.01 3.05
N SER A 298 -0.12 -8.19 3.04
CA SER A 298 1.25 -8.66 2.80
C SER A 298 1.81 -9.52 3.93
N TYR A 299 1.37 -9.30 5.17
CA TYR A 299 1.66 -10.18 6.30
C TYR A 299 1.00 -11.54 6.13
N HIS A 300 -0.23 -11.62 5.62
CA HIS A 300 -0.88 -12.90 5.29
C HIS A 300 -0.14 -13.68 4.19
N ALA A 301 0.42 -13.00 3.20
CA ALA A 301 1.27 -13.64 2.18
C ALA A 301 2.55 -14.21 2.82
N GLY A 302 3.17 -13.44 3.74
CA GLY A 302 4.29 -13.90 4.57
C GLY A 302 3.94 -15.15 5.38
N LEU A 303 2.82 -15.14 6.11
CA LEU A 303 2.32 -16.29 6.87
C LEU A 303 2.13 -17.52 5.97
N THR A 304 1.51 -17.35 4.80
CA THR A 304 1.34 -18.43 3.82
C THR A 304 2.70 -19.01 3.42
N SER A 305 3.67 -18.14 3.12
CA SER A 305 5.01 -18.55 2.69
C SER A 305 5.83 -19.25 3.77
N SER A 306 5.57 -19.00 5.06
CA SER A 306 6.29 -19.68 6.15
C SER A 306 6.13 -21.19 6.10
N TYR A 307 4.90 -21.67 5.84
CA TYR A 307 4.61 -23.08 5.59
C TYR A 307 5.40 -23.61 4.39
N LEU A 308 5.51 -22.82 3.32
CA LEU A 308 6.22 -23.21 2.09
C LEU A 308 7.73 -23.26 2.30
N PHE A 309 8.34 -22.27 2.94
CA PHE A 309 9.77 -22.27 3.24
C PHE A 309 10.15 -23.45 4.12
N GLU A 310 9.41 -23.72 5.20
CA GLU A 310 9.71 -24.85 6.07
C GLU A 310 9.45 -26.20 5.39
N ARG A 311 8.36 -26.32 4.62
CA ARG A 311 8.00 -27.57 3.95
C ARG A 311 8.93 -27.91 2.78
N ILE A 312 9.28 -26.91 1.96
CA ILE A 312 9.95 -27.07 0.67
C ILE A 312 11.45 -26.82 0.81
N SER A 313 11.85 -25.66 1.36
CA SER A 313 13.26 -25.25 1.45
C SER A 313 13.99 -25.73 2.71
N LYS A 314 13.26 -26.27 3.69
CA LYS A 314 13.81 -26.73 4.98
C LYS A 314 14.59 -25.64 5.71
N ILE A 315 14.13 -24.40 5.60
CA ILE A 315 14.66 -23.23 6.32
C ILE A 315 13.61 -22.79 7.32
N LYS A 316 14.02 -22.56 8.57
CA LYS A 316 13.16 -21.99 9.61
C LYS A 316 12.64 -20.65 9.13
N CYS A 317 11.32 -20.43 9.20
CA CYS A 317 10.72 -19.19 8.75
C CYS A 317 9.80 -18.61 9.82
N SER A 318 10.16 -17.44 10.35
CA SER A 318 9.28 -16.67 11.24
C SER A 318 8.68 -15.48 10.49
N VAL A 319 7.45 -15.11 10.85
CA VAL A 319 6.72 -13.98 10.25
C VAL A 319 6.21 -13.10 11.36
N GLU A 320 6.40 -11.81 11.22
CA GLU A 320 6.01 -10.83 12.24
C GLU A 320 5.31 -9.62 11.63
N VAL A 321 4.40 -9.04 12.40
CA VAL A 321 3.78 -7.75 12.05
C VAL A 321 4.83 -6.66 12.27
N ALA A 322 5.09 -5.85 11.25
CA ALA A 322 6.21 -4.91 11.29
C ALA A 322 6.08 -3.85 12.41
N SER A 323 4.86 -3.41 12.72
CA SER A 323 4.58 -2.47 13.81
C SER A 323 5.02 -3.01 15.17
N GLU A 324 4.80 -4.30 15.45
CA GLU A 324 5.24 -4.93 16.70
C GLU A 324 6.75 -5.22 16.70
N PHE A 325 7.29 -5.61 15.56
CA PHE A 325 8.70 -5.94 15.42
C PHE A 325 9.61 -4.75 15.75
N ARG A 326 9.23 -3.54 15.34
CA ARG A 326 9.98 -2.31 15.55
C ARG A 326 10.19 -1.97 17.04
N TYR A 327 9.23 -2.31 17.89
CA TYR A 327 9.19 -1.85 19.29
C TYR A 327 9.61 -2.89 20.33
N LYS A 328 9.81 -4.15 19.94
CA LYS A 328 10.06 -5.25 20.88
C LYS A 328 11.53 -5.56 21.19
N GLU A 329 12.46 -4.70 20.75
CA GLU A 329 13.91 -4.95 20.81
C GLU A 329 14.30 -6.32 20.22
N PRO A 330 14.08 -6.53 18.91
CA PRO A 330 14.20 -7.87 18.31
C PRO A 330 15.64 -8.40 18.34
N LEU A 331 15.77 -9.70 18.61
CA LEU A 331 17.03 -10.42 18.45
C LEU A 331 17.34 -10.59 16.96
N LEU A 332 18.38 -9.90 16.49
CA LEU A 332 18.84 -9.88 15.10
C LEU A 332 20.14 -10.68 14.96
N ALA A 333 20.04 -11.89 14.41
CA ALA A 333 21.18 -12.78 14.18
C ALA A 333 21.70 -12.65 12.75
N LYS A 334 23.04 -12.67 12.58
CA LYS A 334 23.69 -12.46 11.26
C LYS A 334 23.43 -13.58 10.25
N ASP A 335 23.01 -14.75 10.70
CA ASP A 335 22.62 -15.90 9.88
C ASP A 335 21.12 -15.89 9.51
N THR A 336 20.46 -14.73 9.66
CA THR A 336 19.06 -14.51 9.26
C THR A 336 18.98 -13.70 7.97
N LEU A 337 18.25 -14.21 6.99
CA LEU A 337 17.79 -13.42 5.84
C LEU A 337 16.52 -12.67 6.25
N PHE A 338 16.60 -11.35 6.23
CA PHE A 338 15.46 -10.50 6.58
C PHE A 338 14.70 -10.12 5.31
N ILE A 339 13.46 -10.59 5.20
CA ILE A 339 12.59 -10.32 4.06
C ILE A 339 11.50 -9.35 4.49
N VAL A 340 11.26 -8.30 3.71
CA VAL A 340 10.06 -7.49 3.85
C VAL A 340 9.17 -7.59 2.62
N ILE A 341 7.86 -7.54 2.85
CA ILE A 341 6.85 -7.60 1.79
C ILE A 341 6.01 -6.32 1.86
N SER A 342 5.94 -5.58 0.76
CA SER A 342 5.07 -4.40 0.65
C SER A 342 4.60 -4.22 -0.79
N GLN A 343 3.31 -3.98 -0.99
CA GLN A 343 2.82 -3.59 -2.31
C GLN A 343 3.41 -2.23 -2.73
N SER A 344 3.38 -1.25 -1.83
CA SER A 344 3.78 0.13 -2.15
C SER A 344 5.28 0.40 -2.03
N GLY A 345 5.98 -0.38 -1.19
CA GLY A 345 7.38 -0.11 -0.84
C GLY A 345 7.58 1.10 0.08
N GLU A 346 6.49 1.67 0.61
CA GLU A 346 6.49 2.90 1.41
C GLU A 346 5.81 2.74 2.78
N THR A 347 5.39 1.53 3.15
CA THR A 347 4.75 1.27 4.44
C THR A 347 5.72 1.59 5.59
N ALA A 348 5.37 2.54 6.45
CA ALA A 348 6.31 3.12 7.43
C ALA A 348 6.93 2.06 8.36
N ASP A 349 6.10 1.29 9.06
CA ASP A 349 6.59 0.25 9.99
C ASP A 349 7.50 -0.77 9.31
N THR A 350 7.13 -1.21 8.10
CA THR A 350 7.90 -2.17 7.32
C THR A 350 9.23 -1.58 6.86
N LEU A 351 9.27 -0.29 6.50
CA LEU A 351 10.48 0.39 6.05
C LEU A 351 11.44 0.58 7.21
N GLU A 352 10.93 0.95 8.39
CA GLU A 352 11.74 1.07 9.59
C GLU A 352 12.26 -0.29 10.08
N ALA A 353 11.44 -1.34 10.02
CA ALA A 353 11.90 -2.72 10.29
C ALA A 353 13.03 -3.15 9.33
N LEU A 354 12.93 -2.81 8.04
CA LEU A 354 13.98 -3.04 7.04
C LEU A 354 15.27 -2.29 7.40
N LYS A 355 15.18 -0.99 7.73
CA LYS A 355 16.33 -0.18 8.15
C LYS A 355 16.98 -0.74 9.40
N MET A 356 16.20 -1.18 10.40
CA MET A 356 16.72 -1.82 11.62
C MET A 356 17.54 -3.08 11.29
N ALA A 357 17.00 -3.97 10.46
CA ALA A 357 17.70 -5.19 10.04
C ALA A 357 18.99 -4.87 9.27
N LYS A 358 18.94 -3.90 8.35
CA LYS A 358 20.10 -3.45 7.57
C LYS A 358 21.19 -2.84 8.47
N ASN A 359 20.81 -1.99 9.42
CA ASN A 359 21.74 -1.38 10.37
C ASN A 359 22.38 -2.41 11.31
N ALA A 360 21.68 -3.50 11.60
CA ALA A 360 22.23 -4.65 12.34
C ALA A 360 23.14 -5.56 11.47
N GLY A 361 23.27 -5.28 10.17
CA GLY A 361 24.13 -6.00 9.24
C GLY A 361 23.56 -7.32 8.75
N LEU A 362 22.24 -7.51 8.78
CA LEU A 362 21.58 -8.67 8.17
C LEU A 362 21.51 -8.49 6.64
N LYS A 363 21.50 -9.60 5.90
CA LYS A 363 21.11 -9.57 4.48
C LYS A 363 19.63 -9.24 4.37
N THR A 364 19.31 -8.29 3.50
CA THR A 364 17.93 -7.80 3.34
C THR A 364 17.40 -8.04 1.93
N LEU A 365 16.17 -8.55 1.86
CA LEU A 365 15.43 -8.76 0.61
C LEU A 365 14.06 -8.08 0.68
N VAL A 366 13.72 -7.32 -0.35
CA VAL A 366 12.38 -6.71 -0.51
C VAL A 366 11.62 -7.45 -1.60
N ILE A 367 10.38 -7.84 -1.30
CA ILE A 367 9.39 -8.25 -2.30
C ILE A 367 8.39 -7.09 -2.45
N CYS A 368 8.48 -6.37 -3.58
CA CYS A 368 7.73 -5.13 -3.81
C CYS A 368 7.04 -5.11 -5.17
N ASN A 369 5.95 -4.37 -5.31
CA ASN A 369 5.34 -4.15 -6.63
C ASN A 369 5.87 -2.88 -7.30
N VAL A 370 6.24 -1.87 -6.52
CA VAL A 370 6.69 -0.56 -7.00
C VAL A 370 8.22 -0.56 -7.09
N ASP A 371 8.72 -0.40 -8.31
CA ASP A 371 10.14 -0.17 -8.55
C ASP A 371 10.56 1.20 -8.02
N ASN A 372 11.85 1.34 -7.66
CA ASN A 372 12.42 2.57 -7.10
C ASN A 372 11.69 3.16 -5.88
N SER A 373 10.90 2.38 -5.15
CA SER A 373 10.36 2.75 -3.82
C SER A 373 11.45 2.90 -2.76
N SER A 374 11.13 3.52 -1.62
CA SER A 374 12.08 3.67 -0.51
C SER A 374 12.63 2.32 -0.03
N MET A 375 11.80 1.28 0.06
CA MET A 375 12.26 -0.06 0.43
C MET A 375 13.19 -0.68 -0.61
N THR A 376 12.87 -0.57 -1.91
CA THR A 376 13.71 -1.19 -2.96
C THR A 376 15.05 -0.50 -3.12
N ARG A 377 15.14 0.80 -2.82
CA ARG A 377 16.42 1.53 -2.72
C ARG A 377 17.19 1.20 -1.43
N THR A 378 16.48 0.81 -0.37
CA THR A 378 17.09 0.51 0.95
C THR A 378 17.62 -0.91 1.04
N ALA A 379 16.97 -1.93 0.47
CA ALA A 379 17.39 -3.32 0.62
C ALA A 379 18.64 -3.69 -0.19
N ASP A 380 19.29 -4.81 0.16
CA ASP A 380 20.42 -5.35 -0.59
C ASP A 380 19.95 -6.05 -1.87
N PHE A 381 18.80 -6.70 -1.80
CA PHE A 381 18.16 -7.39 -2.92
C PHE A 381 16.69 -6.98 -3.06
N THR A 382 16.20 -6.95 -4.29
CA THR A 382 14.80 -6.62 -4.59
C THR A 382 14.24 -7.60 -5.62
N ILE A 383 13.09 -8.19 -5.33
CA ILE A 383 12.29 -8.95 -6.31
C ILE A 383 10.98 -8.23 -6.54
N LEU A 384 10.75 -7.78 -7.78
CA LEU A 384 9.50 -7.12 -8.13
C LEU A 384 8.38 -8.14 -8.39
N THR A 385 7.18 -7.91 -7.86
CA THR A 385 6.01 -8.77 -8.11
C THR A 385 5.41 -8.56 -9.50
N ARG A 386 5.67 -7.40 -10.13
CA ARG A 386 5.16 -7.04 -11.47
C ARG A 386 3.63 -7.14 -11.56
N ALA A 387 2.92 -6.81 -10.47
CA ALA A 387 1.46 -6.86 -10.42
C ALA A 387 0.76 -5.73 -11.21
N GLY A 388 1.54 -4.76 -11.70
CA GLY A 388 1.03 -3.51 -12.27
C GLY A 388 0.38 -2.63 -11.20
N ILE A 389 -0.25 -1.53 -11.60
CA ILE A 389 -0.89 -0.62 -10.65
C ILE A 389 -2.15 -1.23 -10.05
N GLU A 390 -2.26 -1.15 -8.73
CA GLU A 390 -3.43 -1.55 -7.95
C GLU A 390 -4.01 -0.29 -7.29
N LYS A 391 -5.15 0.19 -7.81
CA LYS A 391 -5.87 1.38 -7.37
C LYS A 391 -6.88 1.09 -6.26
N GLY A 392 -7.55 -0.06 -6.27
CA GLY A 392 -8.50 -0.42 -5.21
C GLY A 392 -7.79 -0.43 -3.85
N VAL A 393 -8.36 0.22 -2.82
CA VAL A 393 -7.70 0.32 -1.50
C VAL A 393 -7.39 -1.06 -0.92
N ALA A 394 -8.37 -1.97 -0.94
CA ALA A 394 -8.16 -3.36 -0.53
C ALA A 394 -7.30 -4.11 -1.56
N SER A 395 -6.14 -4.63 -1.14
CA SER A 395 -5.26 -5.40 -2.03
C SER A 395 -5.88 -6.71 -2.51
N THR A 396 -5.65 -7.04 -3.78
CA THR A 396 -6.18 -8.25 -4.44
C THR A 396 -5.06 -8.94 -5.24
N LYS A 397 -4.72 -8.45 -6.43
CA LYS A 397 -3.64 -8.97 -7.28
C LYS A 397 -2.24 -8.85 -6.66
N ALA A 398 -2.04 -7.89 -5.76
CA ALA A 398 -0.81 -7.83 -4.98
C ALA A 398 -0.64 -9.07 -4.08
N PHE A 399 -1.70 -9.58 -3.46
CA PHE A 399 -1.62 -10.76 -2.60
C PHE A 399 -1.28 -12.03 -3.37
N SER A 400 -1.95 -12.26 -4.50
CA SER A 400 -1.70 -13.45 -5.33
C SER A 400 -0.30 -13.45 -5.92
N THR A 401 0.17 -12.32 -6.46
CA THR A 401 1.55 -12.20 -6.96
C THR A 401 2.59 -12.33 -5.85
N GLN A 402 2.40 -11.72 -4.68
CA GLN A 402 3.29 -11.90 -3.51
C GLN A 402 3.39 -13.38 -3.12
N THR A 403 2.26 -14.08 -3.04
CA THR A 403 2.21 -15.50 -2.69
C THR A 403 2.94 -16.37 -3.73
N VAL A 404 2.76 -16.10 -5.02
CA VAL A 404 3.46 -16.80 -6.10
C VAL A 404 4.96 -16.54 -6.08
N VAL A 405 5.39 -15.28 -5.90
CA VAL A 405 6.83 -14.93 -5.78
C VAL A 405 7.46 -15.65 -4.59
N LEU A 406 6.80 -15.67 -3.44
CA LEU A 406 7.29 -16.36 -2.24
C LEU A 406 7.37 -17.87 -2.44
N TRP A 407 6.39 -18.47 -3.14
CA TRP A 407 6.44 -19.89 -3.49
C TRP A 407 7.61 -20.19 -4.44
N MET A 408 7.79 -19.40 -5.50
CA MET A 408 8.94 -19.50 -6.41
C MET A 408 10.27 -19.35 -5.65
N LEU A 409 10.35 -18.41 -4.70
CA LEU A 409 11.53 -18.20 -3.87
C LEU A 409 11.83 -19.40 -2.96
N SER A 410 10.80 -20.04 -2.40
CA SER A 410 10.97 -21.27 -1.61
C SER A 410 11.54 -22.42 -2.45
N LEU A 411 11.13 -22.57 -3.71
CA LEU A 411 11.66 -23.56 -4.65
C LEU A 411 13.10 -23.24 -5.07
N TYR A 412 13.37 -21.96 -5.35
CA TYR A 412 14.71 -21.47 -5.65
C TYR A 412 15.70 -21.81 -4.51
N PHE A 413 15.32 -21.53 -3.25
CA PHE A 413 16.14 -21.87 -2.08
C PHE A 413 16.26 -23.37 -1.87
N ALA A 414 15.19 -24.13 -2.07
CA ALA A 414 15.22 -25.59 -1.93
C ALA A 414 16.19 -26.24 -2.92
N LYS A 415 16.21 -25.76 -4.18
CA LYS A 415 17.16 -26.21 -5.19
C LYS A 415 18.58 -25.77 -4.83
N ALA A 416 18.79 -24.52 -4.42
CA ALA A 416 20.10 -24.02 -4.05
C ALA A 416 20.71 -24.76 -2.85
N LYS A 417 19.88 -25.22 -1.90
CA LYS A 417 20.29 -26.06 -0.75
C LYS A 417 20.34 -27.57 -1.05
N ASN A 418 19.96 -28.00 -2.26
CA ASN A 418 19.85 -29.41 -2.64
C ASN A 418 18.96 -30.25 -1.71
N VAL A 419 17.83 -29.69 -1.25
CA VAL A 419 16.89 -30.37 -0.32
C VAL A 419 15.56 -30.79 -0.96
N ILE A 420 15.39 -30.52 -2.25
CA ILE A 420 14.23 -30.94 -3.06
C ILE A 420 14.68 -31.91 -4.15
N SER A 421 13.89 -32.97 -4.39
CA SER A 421 14.14 -33.89 -5.50
C SER A 421 13.69 -33.28 -6.83
N ASN A 422 14.26 -33.74 -7.95
CA ASN A 422 13.88 -33.25 -9.27
C ASN A 422 12.41 -33.55 -9.58
N GLU A 423 11.90 -34.72 -9.20
CA GLU A 423 10.50 -35.09 -9.44
C GLU A 423 9.54 -34.16 -8.70
N LYS A 424 9.84 -33.84 -7.44
CA LYS A 424 9.02 -32.91 -6.66
C LYS A 424 9.11 -31.49 -7.23
N LEU A 425 10.30 -31.04 -7.62
CA LEU A 425 10.48 -29.74 -8.25
C LEU A 425 9.68 -29.64 -9.56
N GLU A 426 9.71 -30.66 -10.41
CA GLU A 426 8.92 -30.71 -11.65
C GLU A 426 7.41 -30.60 -11.39
N VAL A 427 6.89 -31.30 -10.38
CA VAL A 427 5.48 -31.19 -9.97
C VAL A 427 5.13 -29.77 -9.53
N GLU A 428 5.97 -29.13 -8.72
CA GLU A 428 5.74 -27.77 -8.22
C GLU A 428 5.83 -26.74 -9.37
N LEU A 429 6.79 -26.89 -10.28
CA LEU A 429 6.92 -26.04 -11.47
C LEU A 429 5.75 -26.23 -12.44
N HIS A 430 5.28 -27.46 -12.65
CA HIS A 430 4.08 -27.72 -13.44
C HIS A 430 2.87 -27.02 -12.80
N THR A 431 2.69 -27.20 -11.49
CA THR A 431 1.58 -26.60 -10.75
C THR A 431 1.62 -25.07 -10.82
N LEU A 432 2.79 -24.43 -10.67
CA LEU A 432 2.94 -22.99 -10.83
C LEU A 432 2.42 -22.49 -12.20
N ARG A 433 2.71 -23.22 -13.29
CA ARG A 433 2.23 -22.88 -14.63
C ARG A 433 0.70 -22.97 -14.75
N GLU A 434 0.04 -23.75 -13.90
CA GLU A 434 -1.42 -23.88 -13.87
C GLU A 434 -2.11 -22.83 -12.99
N VAL A 435 -1.39 -22.13 -12.10
CA VAL A 435 -1.97 -21.12 -11.19
C VAL A 435 -2.82 -20.06 -11.92
N PRO A 436 -2.40 -19.48 -13.07
CA PRO A 436 -3.22 -18.51 -13.79
C PRO A 436 -4.62 -19.03 -14.12
N LYS A 437 -4.75 -20.32 -14.43
CA LYS A 437 -6.04 -20.95 -14.73
C LYS A 437 -6.94 -21.03 -13.49
N SER A 438 -6.38 -21.28 -12.31
CA SER A 438 -7.12 -21.27 -11.04
C SER A 438 -7.62 -19.88 -10.65
N LEU A 439 -6.97 -18.83 -11.16
CA LEU A 439 -7.37 -17.44 -10.94
C LEU A 439 -8.40 -16.92 -11.96
N CYS A 440 -8.70 -17.71 -13.01
CA CYS A 440 -9.73 -17.34 -13.99
C CYS A 440 -11.12 -17.38 -13.37
N ILE A 441 -11.84 -16.27 -13.50
CA ILE A 441 -13.20 -16.15 -12.97
C ILE A 441 -14.19 -16.62 -14.03
N SER A 442 -15.00 -17.62 -13.68
CA SER A 442 -16.16 -17.99 -14.49
C SER A 442 -17.40 -17.20 -14.07
N ASP A 443 -18.26 -16.87 -15.03
CA ASP A 443 -19.54 -16.19 -14.77
C ASP A 443 -20.39 -16.94 -13.75
N LYS A 444 -20.30 -18.27 -13.75
CA LYS A 444 -21.02 -19.13 -12.80
C LYS A 444 -20.60 -18.89 -11.36
N ILE A 445 -19.31 -18.73 -11.09
CA ILE A 445 -18.79 -18.47 -9.74
C ILE A 445 -19.15 -17.06 -9.28
N HIS A 446 -19.02 -16.06 -10.16
CA HIS A 446 -19.41 -14.70 -9.82
C HIS A 446 -20.92 -14.60 -9.56
N GLU A 447 -21.77 -15.15 -10.42
CA GLU A 447 -23.22 -15.15 -10.18
C GLU A 447 -23.60 -15.93 -8.92
N LYS A 448 -22.90 -17.03 -8.60
CA LYS A 448 -23.12 -17.76 -7.34
C LYS A 448 -22.77 -16.91 -6.13
N THR A 449 -21.61 -16.27 -6.08
CA THR A 449 -21.18 -15.38 -4.97
C THR A 449 -22.12 -14.19 -4.83
N ARG A 450 -22.51 -13.56 -5.95
CA ARG A 450 -23.50 -12.48 -6.00
C ARG A 450 -24.89 -12.88 -5.48
N ARG A 451 -25.33 -14.11 -5.73
CA ARG A 451 -26.60 -14.62 -5.18
C ARG A 451 -26.49 -14.90 -3.69
N LEU A 452 -25.39 -15.52 -3.27
CA LEU A 452 -25.12 -15.85 -1.87
C LEU A 452 -25.01 -14.60 -1.00
N SER A 453 -24.40 -13.52 -1.50
CA SER A 453 -24.21 -12.28 -0.73
C SER A 453 -25.50 -11.69 -0.17
N LYS A 454 -26.69 -12.05 -0.70
CA LYS A 454 -28.00 -11.65 -0.13
C LYS A 454 -28.28 -12.23 1.25
N ARG A 455 -27.71 -13.40 1.57
CA ARG A 455 -27.93 -14.09 2.85
C ARG A 455 -27.06 -13.51 3.97
N TYR A 456 -25.91 -12.94 3.59
CA TYR A 456 -24.82 -12.55 4.48
C TYR A 456 -24.85 -11.04 4.83
N LEU A 457 -26.04 -10.50 5.12
CA LEU A 457 -26.23 -9.06 5.38
C LEU A 457 -26.57 -8.72 6.82
N HIS A 458 -27.21 -9.65 7.54
CA HIS A 458 -27.78 -9.40 8.87
C HIS A 458 -27.40 -10.54 9.80
N GLY A 459 -26.34 -10.32 10.57
CA GLY A 459 -25.76 -11.22 11.57
C GLY A 459 -24.76 -10.46 12.41
N HIS A 460 -24.26 -11.06 13.49
CA HIS A 460 -23.32 -10.37 14.39
C HIS A 460 -21.85 -10.53 13.98
N GLY A 461 -21.54 -11.41 13.02
CA GLY A 461 -20.21 -11.46 12.43
C GLY A 461 -19.95 -12.66 11.52
N PHE A 462 -18.68 -12.82 11.15
CA PHE A 462 -18.19 -13.90 10.31
C PHE A 462 -16.99 -14.58 10.94
N PHE A 463 -17.00 -15.90 10.94
CA PHE A 463 -15.78 -16.70 11.03
C PHE A 463 -15.34 -17.15 9.64
N PHE A 464 -14.07 -16.95 9.34
CA PHE A 464 -13.39 -17.60 8.23
C PHE A 464 -12.47 -18.66 8.83
N ILE A 465 -12.63 -19.92 8.41
CA ILE A 465 -11.83 -21.01 8.97
C ILE A 465 -11.06 -21.76 7.88
N GLY A 466 -9.82 -22.08 8.21
CA GLY A 466 -8.92 -22.88 7.38
C GLY A 466 -7.86 -23.56 8.23
N ARG A 467 -7.08 -24.47 7.63
CA ARG A 467 -5.91 -25.08 8.28
C ARG A 467 -4.71 -24.99 7.37
N ASP A 468 -3.52 -25.02 7.98
CA ASP A 468 -2.26 -24.93 7.25
C ASP A 468 -2.21 -23.64 6.40
N VAL A 469 -1.74 -23.67 5.16
CA VAL A 469 -1.73 -22.50 4.24
C VAL A 469 -3.12 -21.86 4.04
N PHE A 470 -4.21 -22.58 4.31
CA PHE A 470 -5.57 -22.02 4.23
C PHE A 470 -5.97 -21.22 5.47
N TYR A 471 -5.25 -21.31 6.58
CA TYR A 471 -5.47 -20.42 7.72
C TYR A 471 -5.08 -18.96 7.39
N PRO A 472 -3.88 -18.68 6.88
CA PRO A 472 -3.56 -17.35 6.34
C PRO A 472 -4.53 -16.87 5.27
N LEU A 473 -5.05 -17.77 4.42
CA LEU A 473 -6.08 -17.42 3.45
C LEU A 473 -7.42 -17.05 4.11
N ALA A 474 -7.79 -17.72 5.20
CA ALA A 474 -8.97 -17.39 5.99
C ALA A 474 -8.82 -16.02 6.67
N LEU A 475 -7.63 -15.70 7.20
CA LEU A 475 -7.31 -14.37 7.70
C LEU A 475 -7.45 -13.30 6.60
N GLU A 476 -6.97 -13.58 5.39
CA GLU A 476 -7.10 -12.69 4.25
C GLU A 476 -8.56 -12.48 3.83
N GLY A 477 -9.35 -13.54 3.74
CA GLY A 477 -10.79 -13.44 3.46
C GLY A 477 -11.54 -12.60 4.50
N ALA A 478 -11.25 -12.81 5.78
CA ALA A 478 -11.81 -12.01 6.86
C ALA A 478 -11.39 -10.53 6.78
N LEU A 479 -10.13 -10.26 6.46
CA LEU A 479 -9.63 -8.89 6.29
C LEU A 479 -10.32 -8.21 5.10
N LYS A 480 -10.43 -8.87 3.95
CA LYS A 480 -11.15 -8.31 2.79
C LYS A 480 -12.58 -7.95 3.13
N LEU A 481 -13.32 -8.84 3.76
CA LEU A 481 -14.70 -8.56 4.15
C LEU A 481 -14.77 -7.36 5.11
N LYS A 482 -13.92 -7.32 6.13
CA LYS A 482 -13.88 -6.24 7.12
C LYS A 482 -13.57 -4.88 6.51
N GLU A 483 -12.57 -4.81 5.63
CA GLU A 483 -12.11 -3.57 5.01
C GLU A 483 -13.21 -2.89 4.18
N ILE A 484 -13.95 -3.66 3.38
CA ILE A 484 -14.88 -3.08 2.39
C ILE A 484 -16.35 -3.11 2.84
N SER A 485 -16.75 -4.13 3.60
CA SER A 485 -18.15 -4.27 4.06
C SER A 485 -18.41 -3.63 5.42
N TYR A 486 -17.37 -3.45 6.24
CA TYR A 486 -17.43 -3.04 7.64
C TYR A 486 -18.13 -4.03 8.59
N LEU A 487 -18.46 -5.23 8.10
CA LEU A 487 -18.94 -6.31 8.95
C LEU A 487 -17.80 -6.87 9.78
N HIS A 488 -18.10 -7.28 11.02
CA HIS A 488 -17.12 -7.95 11.85
C HIS A 488 -16.78 -9.32 11.25
N ALA A 489 -15.50 -9.54 10.95
CA ALA A 489 -15.01 -10.77 10.37
C ALA A 489 -13.66 -11.15 11.00
N GLU A 490 -13.52 -12.42 11.35
CA GLU A 490 -12.33 -12.95 12.00
C GLU A 490 -11.90 -14.28 11.36
N GLY A 491 -10.60 -14.41 11.11
CA GLY A 491 -10.02 -15.64 10.58
C GLY A 491 -9.44 -16.49 11.70
N TYR A 492 -9.86 -17.76 11.77
CA TYR A 492 -9.39 -18.71 12.78
C TYR A 492 -8.71 -19.93 12.15
N PRO A 493 -7.64 -20.46 12.77
CA PRO A 493 -7.18 -21.79 12.47
C PRO A 493 -8.27 -22.76 12.95
N ALA A 494 -8.83 -23.57 12.05
CA ALA A 494 -10.05 -24.34 12.34
C ALA A 494 -9.91 -25.29 13.55
N GLY A 495 -8.69 -25.71 13.89
CA GLY A 495 -8.43 -26.53 15.07
C GLY A 495 -8.63 -25.84 16.41
N GLU A 496 -8.52 -24.50 16.45
CA GLU A 496 -8.64 -23.73 17.68
C GLU A 496 -10.09 -23.43 18.07
N MET A 497 -11.07 -23.79 17.23
CA MET A 497 -12.49 -23.49 17.49
C MET A 497 -12.93 -23.97 18.89
N LYS A 498 -12.53 -25.19 19.28
CA LYS A 498 -12.87 -25.78 20.59
C LYS A 498 -12.18 -25.13 21.78
N HIS A 499 -11.20 -24.28 21.56
CA HIS A 499 -10.42 -23.62 22.61
C HIS A 499 -11.00 -22.26 23.04
N GLY A 500 -12.25 -21.97 22.65
CA GLY A 500 -12.98 -20.76 23.04
C GLY A 500 -13.89 -20.20 21.95
N PRO A 501 -13.39 -19.94 20.72
CA PRO A 501 -14.14 -19.23 19.68
C PRO A 501 -15.50 -19.86 19.32
N ILE A 502 -15.62 -21.18 19.41
CA ILE A 502 -16.87 -21.89 19.12
C ILE A 502 -18.04 -21.49 20.04
N ALA A 503 -17.78 -20.81 21.16
CA ALA A 503 -18.83 -20.29 22.05
C ALA A 503 -19.67 -19.20 21.40
N LEU A 504 -19.18 -18.55 20.34
CA LEU A 504 -19.93 -17.56 19.55
C LEU A 504 -20.82 -18.20 18.48
N ALA A 505 -20.70 -19.52 18.25
CA ALA A 505 -21.44 -20.20 17.19
C ALA A 505 -22.95 -20.23 17.50
N ASP A 506 -23.71 -19.60 16.62
CA ASP A 506 -25.17 -19.59 16.59
C ASP A 506 -25.64 -19.28 15.13
N PRO A 507 -26.95 -19.29 14.83
CA PRO A 507 -27.46 -19.04 13.49
C PRO A 507 -27.12 -17.66 12.88
N GLU A 508 -26.87 -16.65 13.72
CA GLU A 508 -26.53 -15.27 13.30
C GLU A 508 -25.02 -15.06 13.11
N LEU A 509 -24.20 -16.05 13.50
CA LEU A 509 -22.78 -16.11 13.14
C LEU A 509 -22.56 -16.91 11.86
N PHE A 510 -22.09 -16.23 10.83
CA PHE A 510 -21.79 -16.85 9.54
C PHE A 510 -20.40 -17.49 9.53
N THR A 511 -20.29 -18.74 9.10
CA THR A 511 -19.00 -19.43 8.95
C THR A 511 -18.70 -19.65 7.47
N ILE A 512 -17.58 -19.08 6.99
CA ILE A 512 -16.99 -19.39 5.69
C ILE A 512 -15.86 -20.41 5.89
N ALA A 513 -16.06 -21.64 5.42
CA ALA A 513 -15.13 -22.75 5.61
C ALA A 513 -14.33 -23.07 4.34
N LEU A 514 -13.01 -22.98 4.42
CA LEU A 514 -12.08 -23.35 3.35
C LEU A 514 -11.71 -24.83 3.47
N MET A 515 -12.22 -25.67 2.57
CA MET A 515 -12.10 -27.13 2.67
C MET A 515 -11.39 -27.72 1.44
N PRO A 516 -10.06 -27.55 1.33
CA PRO A 516 -9.26 -28.14 0.24
C PRO A 516 -9.34 -29.66 0.26
N GLN A 517 -9.50 -30.28 -0.91
CA GLN A 517 -9.47 -31.74 -1.06
C GLN A 517 -8.07 -32.29 -0.78
N ASN A 518 -7.03 -31.58 -1.22
CA ASN A 518 -5.66 -32.10 -1.26
C ASN A 518 -4.82 -31.80 -0.01
N LEU A 519 -5.39 -31.17 1.02
CA LEU A 519 -4.68 -30.87 2.25
C LEU A 519 -5.59 -30.83 3.48
N LEU A 520 -5.44 -31.80 4.38
CA LEU A 520 -6.12 -31.83 5.69
C LEU A 520 -7.67 -31.76 5.62
N TYR A 521 -8.29 -32.18 4.50
CA TYR A 521 -9.75 -32.15 4.29
C TYR A 521 -10.53 -32.72 5.49
N ASP A 522 -10.21 -33.95 5.91
CA ASP A 522 -10.92 -34.63 7.00
C ASP A 522 -10.82 -33.88 8.34
N LYS A 523 -9.70 -33.18 8.58
CA LYS A 523 -9.53 -32.40 9.81
C LYS A 523 -10.40 -31.16 9.80
N ILE A 524 -10.47 -30.46 8.67
CA ILE A 524 -11.33 -29.27 8.53
C ILE A 524 -12.80 -29.70 8.56
N LYS A 525 -13.16 -30.78 7.85
CA LYS A 525 -14.50 -31.36 7.87
C LYS A 525 -15.00 -31.60 9.30
N SER A 526 -14.18 -32.24 10.15
CA SER A 526 -14.51 -32.43 11.57
C SER A 526 -14.77 -31.11 12.30
N ASN A 527 -14.00 -30.05 12.02
CA ASN A 527 -14.23 -28.74 12.65
C ASN A 527 -15.50 -28.04 12.15
N VAL A 528 -15.86 -28.24 10.87
CA VAL A 528 -17.10 -27.72 10.31
C VAL A 528 -18.31 -28.46 10.89
N GLU A 529 -18.22 -29.79 11.04
CA GLU A 529 -19.24 -30.61 11.71
C GLU A 529 -19.50 -30.14 13.16
N GLU A 530 -18.45 -29.71 13.87
CA GLU A 530 -18.58 -29.16 15.23
C GLU A 530 -19.33 -27.83 15.28
N LEU A 531 -19.17 -26.97 14.26
CA LEU A 531 -19.90 -25.71 14.13
C LEU A 531 -21.35 -25.92 13.68
N SER A 532 -21.56 -26.86 12.76
CA SER A 532 -22.89 -27.27 12.31
C SER A 532 -23.73 -27.80 13.46
N ALA A 533 -23.11 -28.57 14.37
CA ALA A 533 -23.77 -29.07 15.59
C ALA A 533 -24.17 -27.96 16.60
N ARG A 534 -23.83 -26.70 16.35
CA ARG A 534 -24.19 -25.51 17.16
C ARG A 534 -24.97 -24.48 16.33
N ASP A 535 -25.62 -24.95 15.27
CA ASP A 535 -26.49 -24.15 14.41
C ASP A 535 -25.80 -22.96 13.72
N SER A 536 -24.46 -22.93 13.62
CA SER A 536 -23.79 -21.90 12.83
C SER A 536 -24.13 -22.07 11.35
N THR A 537 -24.50 -20.96 10.71
CA THR A 537 -24.78 -20.94 9.27
C THR A 537 -23.48 -21.11 8.47
N ILE A 538 -23.34 -22.20 7.74
CA ILE A 538 -22.08 -22.60 7.08
C ILE A 538 -22.14 -22.39 5.56
N CYS A 539 -21.16 -21.64 5.04
CA CYS A 539 -20.78 -21.62 3.64
C CYS A 539 -19.47 -22.42 3.43
N ALA A 540 -19.56 -23.61 2.85
CA ALA A 540 -18.37 -24.40 2.51
C ALA A 540 -17.85 -24.10 1.11
N ILE A 541 -16.54 -23.91 0.97
CA ILE A 541 -15.83 -23.73 -0.30
C ILE A 541 -14.92 -24.94 -0.51
N SER A 542 -15.23 -25.76 -1.52
CA SER A 542 -14.59 -27.08 -1.70
C SER A 542 -14.81 -27.65 -3.10
N ALA A 543 -13.90 -28.52 -3.56
CA ALA A 543 -14.10 -29.33 -4.75
C ALA A 543 -15.05 -30.52 -4.49
N LEU A 544 -15.02 -31.02 -3.24
CA LEU A 544 -15.88 -32.10 -2.75
C LEU A 544 -17.17 -31.52 -2.18
N ASN A 545 -18.31 -32.10 -2.56
CA ASN A 545 -19.60 -31.75 -1.97
C ASN A 545 -19.59 -32.01 -0.46
N PHE A 546 -20.33 -31.21 0.30
CA PHE A 546 -20.45 -31.35 1.74
C PHE A 546 -21.89 -31.03 2.18
N ASP A 547 -22.62 -32.06 2.59
CA ASP A 547 -24.09 -31.99 2.76
C ASP A 547 -24.52 -31.21 4.01
N LEU A 548 -23.62 -31.00 4.98
CA LEU A 548 -23.91 -30.26 6.21
C LEU A 548 -23.75 -28.74 6.07
N ALA A 549 -23.36 -28.25 4.88
CA ALA A 549 -23.30 -26.80 4.64
C ALA A 549 -24.64 -26.24 4.15
N ASP A 550 -25.06 -25.13 4.74
CA ASP A 550 -26.25 -24.36 4.30
C ASP A 550 -26.06 -23.72 2.92
N ASP A 551 -24.82 -23.34 2.62
CA ASP A 551 -24.40 -22.80 1.35
C ASP A 551 -23.10 -23.47 0.88
N PHE A 552 -23.00 -23.66 -0.43
CA PHE A 552 -21.86 -24.34 -1.02
C PHE A 552 -21.36 -23.59 -2.27
N ILE A 553 -20.04 -23.35 -2.31
CA ILE A 553 -19.34 -22.85 -3.48
C ILE A 553 -18.39 -23.94 -3.97
N LYS A 554 -18.75 -24.54 -5.10
CA LYS A 554 -17.97 -25.62 -5.70
C LYS A 554 -16.80 -25.05 -6.48
N ILE A 555 -15.58 -25.36 -6.06
CA ILE A 555 -14.35 -25.10 -6.84
C ILE A 555 -14.02 -26.29 -7.76
N ASN A 556 -13.09 -26.11 -8.69
CA ASN A 556 -12.64 -27.18 -9.56
C ASN A 556 -11.83 -28.22 -8.78
N LYS A 557 -11.88 -29.48 -9.27
CA LYS A 557 -10.95 -30.50 -8.80
C LYS A 557 -9.55 -30.19 -9.34
N SER A 558 -8.57 -30.26 -8.47
CA SER A 558 -7.15 -30.13 -8.81
C SER A 558 -6.35 -31.26 -8.15
N GLU A 559 -5.09 -31.42 -8.58
CA GLU A 559 -4.17 -32.40 -8.00
C GLU A 559 -3.29 -31.79 -6.90
N HIS A 560 -3.29 -30.46 -6.77
CA HIS A 560 -2.42 -29.74 -5.84
C HIS A 560 -3.21 -28.70 -5.03
N TYR A 561 -2.96 -28.67 -3.72
CA TYR A 561 -3.66 -27.79 -2.78
C TYR A 561 -3.44 -26.30 -3.07
N MET A 562 -2.30 -25.90 -3.65
CA MET A 562 -2.11 -24.50 -4.04
C MET A 562 -3.03 -24.04 -5.18
N LEU A 563 -3.47 -24.94 -6.08
CA LEU A 563 -4.46 -24.58 -7.09
C LEU A 563 -5.83 -24.34 -6.45
N GLU A 564 -6.17 -25.10 -5.40
CA GLU A 564 -7.37 -24.88 -4.59
C GLU A 564 -7.26 -23.56 -3.81
N PHE A 565 -6.08 -23.25 -3.25
CA PHE A 565 -5.80 -21.99 -2.56
C PHE A 565 -6.13 -20.77 -3.44
N PHE A 566 -5.63 -20.74 -4.68
CA PHE A 566 -5.86 -19.60 -5.57
C PHE A 566 -7.30 -19.50 -6.06
N GLU A 567 -7.99 -20.63 -6.28
CA GLU A 567 -9.41 -20.59 -6.64
C GLU A 567 -10.28 -20.13 -5.46
N MET A 568 -9.97 -20.59 -4.23
CA MET A 568 -10.63 -20.13 -3.01
C MET A 568 -10.37 -18.65 -2.73
N LEU A 569 -9.16 -18.15 -2.97
CA LEU A 569 -8.82 -16.73 -2.86
C LEU A 569 -9.76 -15.85 -3.70
N VAL A 570 -9.96 -16.21 -4.97
CA VAL A 570 -10.86 -15.49 -5.88
C VAL A 570 -12.29 -15.52 -5.37
N VAL A 571 -12.76 -16.68 -4.89
CA VAL A 571 -14.10 -16.81 -4.30
C VAL A 571 -14.27 -15.88 -3.10
N LEU A 572 -13.29 -15.82 -2.20
CA LEU A 572 -13.32 -14.97 -1.01
C LEU A 572 -13.38 -13.47 -1.37
N GLN A 573 -12.58 -13.05 -2.35
CA GLN A 573 -12.56 -11.67 -2.81
C GLN A 573 -13.89 -11.27 -3.48
N LEU A 574 -14.44 -12.13 -4.36
CA LEU A 574 -15.73 -11.90 -5.01
C LEU A 574 -16.88 -11.86 -3.99
N LEU A 575 -16.90 -12.79 -3.04
CA LEU A 575 -17.93 -12.82 -2.00
C LEU A 575 -17.89 -11.56 -1.14
N SER A 576 -16.69 -11.13 -0.72
CA SER A 576 -16.51 -9.91 0.07
C SER A 576 -16.96 -8.66 -0.69
N MET A 577 -16.57 -8.55 -1.96
CA MET A 577 -16.97 -7.45 -2.83
C MET A 577 -18.49 -7.39 -3.02
N GLU A 578 -19.12 -8.52 -3.34
CA GLU A 578 -20.56 -8.58 -3.57
C GLU A 578 -21.39 -8.37 -2.28
N ILE A 579 -20.90 -8.77 -1.10
CA ILE A 579 -21.54 -8.40 0.18
C ILE A 579 -21.46 -6.88 0.39
N SER A 580 -20.30 -6.29 0.18
CA SER A 580 -20.10 -4.84 0.35
C SER A 580 -20.94 -3.99 -0.59
N ILE A 581 -21.01 -4.38 -1.88
CA ILE A 581 -21.87 -3.72 -2.87
C ILE A 581 -23.33 -3.77 -2.43
N ARG A 582 -23.79 -4.88 -1.84
CA ARG A 582 -25.17 -5.01 -1.34
C ARG A 582 -25.46 -4.13 -0.13
N LEU A 583 -24.47 -3.88 0.71
CA LEU A 583 -24.58 -2.93 1.81
C LEU A 583 -24.55 -1.46 1.35
N GLY A 584 -24.28 -1.21 0.06
CA GLY A 584 -24.22 0.13 -0.51
C GLY A 584 -22.88 0.84 -0.28
N ASN A 585 -21.81 0.10 0.01
CA ASN A 585 -20.49 0.66 0.27
C ASN A 585 -19.68 0.87 -1.03
N ASP A 586 -18.77 1.84 -1.02
CA ASP A 586 -17.77 2.05 -2.06
C ASP A 586 -16.58 1.08 -1.85
N VAL A 587 -16.45 0.07 -2.71
CA VAL A 587 -15.38 -0.95 -2.61
C VAL A 587 -14.02 -0.44 -3.07
N ASP A 588 -13.97 0.64 -3.87
CA ASP A 588 -12.72 1.24 -4.31
C ASP A 588 -12.13 2.14 -3.20
N MET A 589 -13.00 2.83 -2.44
CA MET A 589 -12.64 3.81 -1.42
C MET A 589 -13.37 3.55 -0.08
N PRO A 590 -13.04 2.46 0.64
CA PRO A 590 -13.64 2.14 1.93
C PRO A 590 -13.29 3.19 3.00
N ARG A 591 -14.28 3.59 3.79
CA ARG A 591 -14.15 4.66 4.79
C ARG A 591 -13.01 4.42 5.77
N ASN A 592 -12.40 5.51 6.25
CA ASN A 592 -11.30 5.53 7.23
C ASN A 592 -9.99 4.88 6.75
N LEU A 593 -9.91 4.38 5.51
CA LEU A 593 -8.73 3.71 4.97
C LEU A 593 -8.14 4.46 3.79
N ALA A 594 -6.84 4.28 3.61
CA ALA A 594 -6.09 4.72 2.44
C ALA A 594 -5.24 3.55 1.92
N LYS A 595 -4.89 3.57 0.62
CA LYS A 595 -4.18 2.45 -0.03
C LYS A 595 -2.86 2.06 0.63
N SER A 596 -2.13 3.03 1.18
CA SER A 596 -0.84 2.80 1.84
C SER A 596 -0.71 3.65 3.10
N VAL A 597 -0.22 3.03 4.18
CA VAL A 597 0.05 3.65 5.49
C VAL A 597 1.52 4.00 5.57
N THR A 598 1.84 5.29 5.45
CA THR A 598 3.22 5.79 5.31
C THR A 598 3.61 6.76 6.41
N VAL A 599 2.74 6.85 7.41
CA VAL A 599 2.87 7.65 8.62
C VAL A 599 2.24 6.83 9.74
N GLU A 600 2.76 6.99 10.94
CA GLU A 600 2.33 6.24 12.14
C GLU A 600 0.99 6.73 12.71
#